data_AF-A0A2W6C2E3-F1
#
_entry.id   AF-A0A2W6C2E3-F1
#
_cell.length_a   1.000
_cell.length_b   1.000
_cell.length_c   1.000
_cell.angle_alpha   90.00
_cell.angle_beta   90.00
_cell.angle_gamma   90.00
#
_symmetry.space_group_name_H-M   'P 1'
#
loop_
_entity.id
_entity.type
_entity.pdbx_description
1 polymer ?
#
loop_
_entity_poly.entity_id
_entity_poly.type
_entity_poly.pdbx_seq_one_letter_code
_entity_poly.pdbx_strand_id
1 'polypeptide(L)'
;MESDRNDGLRAVVIGGGTGIYAVLTGLRHYTSNITAIVSMSDNGGSSGRLRDEFGYLPPGDVRRCLVALASDEDSLLLRQLFEYRFDRGLGLNGHSFG
;
A
#
# COMPACT_ATOMS: atom_id res chain seq x y z
N MET A 1 11.50 -21.72 -4.97
CA MET A 1 12.40 -20.84 -5.76
C MET A 1 12.34 -19.43 -5.17
N GLU A 2 12.56 -19.31 -3.85
CA GLU A 2 12.35 -18.08 -3.06
C GLU A 2 13.66 -17.61 -2.40
N SER A 3 14.63 -18.52 -2.19
CA SER A 3 15.79 -18.30 -1.32
C SER A 3 16.91 -17.47 -1.93
N ASP A 4 16.95 -17.28 -3.25
CA ASP A 4 18.06 -16.60 -3.95
C ASP A 4 17.92 -15.08 -4.05
N ARG A 5 16.78 -14.49 -3.62
CA ARG A 5 16.58 -13.03 -3.74
C ARG A 5 17.24 -12.20 -2.63
N ASN A 6 17.78 -12.85 -1.59
CA ASN A 6 18.26 -12.16 -0.38
C ASN A 6 19.66 -11.53 -0.53
N ASP A 7 20.45 -11.94 -1.53
CA ASP A 7 21.75 -11.35 -1.90
C ASP A 7 21.67 -10.34 -3.07
N GLY A 8 20.45 -9.98 -3.49
CA GLY A 8 20.19 -9.03 -4.58
C GLY A 8 20.32 -7.55 -4.20
N LEU A 9 20.31 -6.67 -5.22
CA LEU A 9 20.34 -5.20 -5.10
C LEU A 9 19.45 -4.71 -3.94
N ARG A 10 20.03 -3.94 -3.00
CA ARG A 10 19.26 -3.26 -1.95
C ARG A 10 18.83 -1.90 -2.44
N ALA A 11 17.53 -1.64 -2.44
CA ALA A 11 16.97 -0.41 -2.95
C ALA A 11 16.07 0.28 -1.93
N VAL A 12 16.31 1.58 -1.74
CA VAL A 12 15.43 2.45 -0.95
C VAL A 12 14.73 3.39 -1.90
N VAL A 13 13.40 3.36 -1.90
CA VAL A 13 12.56 4.24 -2.71
C VAL A 13 11.92 5.26 -1.78
N ILE A 14 12.17 6.54 -2.00
CA ILE A 14 11.60 7.65 -1.23
C ILE A 14 10.70 8.46 -2.15
N GLY A 15 9.43 8.65 -1.79
CA GLY A 15 8.49 9.37 -2.64
C GLY A 15 7.09 9.43 -2.07
N GLY A 16 6.10 9.70 -2.92
CA GLY A 16 4.68 9.76 -2.53
C GLY A 16 3.77 9.55 -3.74
N GLY A 17 2.46 9.50 -3.47
CA GLY A 17 1.43 9.48 -4.49
C GLY A 17 1.49 8.29 -5.46
N THR A 18 1.18 8.54 -6.74
CA THR A 18 1.12 7.48 -7.76
C THR A 18 2.48 7.11 -8.33
N GLY A 19 3.48 7.99 -8.23
CA GLY A 19 4.82 7.74 -8.79
C GLY A 19 5.54 6.59 -8.09
N ILE A 20 5.44 6.52 -6.77
CA ILE A 20 6.08 5.45 -5.98
C ILE A 20 5.48 4.07 -6.32
N TYR A 21 4.18 4.01 -6.61
CA TYR A 21 3.51 2.77 -7.01
C TYR A 21 4.14 2.17 -8.29
N ALA A 22 4.34 3.01 -9.31
CA ALA A 22 4.92 2.56 -10.58
C ALA A 22 6.37 2.07 -10.39
N VAL A 23 7.16 2.78 -9.59
CA VAL A 23 8.55 2.41 -9.29
C VAL A 23 8.62 1.09 -8.54
N LEU A 24 7.84 0.91 -7.47
CA LEU A 24 7.84 -0.32 -6.67
C LEU A 24 7.37 -1.54 -7.47
N THR A 25 6.34 -1.36 -8.31
CA THR A 25 5.80 -2.42 -9.18
C THR A 25 6.86 -2.90 -10.18
N GLY A 26 7.65 -2.00 -10.75
CA GLY A 26 8.74 -2.39 -11.63
C GLY A 26 9.91 -3.03 -10.87
N LEU A 27 10.29 -2.44 -9.73
CA LEU A 27 11.49 -2.81 -9.00
C LEU A 27 11.39 -4.19 -8.33
N ARG A 28 10.20 -4.63 -7.91
CA ARG A 28 9.97 -5.95 -7.30
C ARG A 28 10.31 -7.13 -8.22
N HIS A 29 10.39 -6.91 -9.53
CA HIS A 29 10.84 -7.93 -10.49
C HIS A 29 12.36 -8.14 -10.47
N TYR A 30 13.13 -7.19 -9.93
CA TYR A 30 14.60 -7.23 -9.92
C TYR A 30 15.18 -7.61 -8.55
N THR A 31 14.47 -7.31 -7.46
CA THR A 31 14.94 -7.60 -6.10
C THR A 31 13.77 -7.63 -5.11
N SER A 32 13.87 -8.44 -4.06
CA SER A 32 12.98 -8.39 -2.90
C SER A 32 13.49 -7.47 -1.78
N ASN A 33 14.73 -6.97 -1.90
CA ASN A 33 15.38 -6.14 -0.89
C ASN A 33 14.99 -4.66 -1.06
N ILE A 34 13.68 -4.38 -1.01
CA ILE A 34 13.11 -3.04 -1.25
C ILE A 34 12.62 -2.45 0.07
N THR A 35 13.06 -1.23 0.38
CA THR A 35 12.47 -0.40 1.44
C THR A 35 11.78 0.79 0.81
N ALA A 36 10.50 1.00 1.11
CA ALA A 36 9.74 2.16 0.64
C ALA A 36 9.53 3.14 1.80
N ILE A 37 10.01 4.38 1.64
CA ILE A 37 9.71 5.51 2.52
C ILE A 37 8.71 6.38 1.78
N VAL A 38 7.45 6.34 2.21
CA VAL A 38 6.36 7.02 1.53
C VAL A 38 5.90 8.23 2.33
N SER A 39 5.83 9.38 1.65
CA SER A 39 5.18 10.57 2.15
C SER A 39 3.67 10.37 2.07
N MET A 40 2.99 10.44 3.21
CA MET A 40 1.53 10.29 3.34
C MET A 40 0.80 11.61 3.01
N SER A 41 1.26 12.26 1.93
CA SER A 41 0.89 13.64 1.58
C SER A 41 -0.18 13.73 0.50
N ASP A 42 -0.46 12.65 -0.23
CA ASP A 42 -1.51 12.57 -1.24
C ASP A 42 -2.86 12.17 -0.59
N ASN A 43 -4.05 12.69 -0.94
CA ASN A 43 -4.49 13.81 -1.77
C ASN A 43 -5.76 14.36 -1.11
N GLY A 44 -5.97 15.69 -1.06
CA GLY A 44 -7.03 16.40 -0.33
C GLY A 44 -8.52 16.10 -0.69
N GLY A 45 -8.83 14.92 -1.24
CA GLY A 45 -10.18 14.39 -1.45
C GLY A 45 -10.69 13.56 -0.26
N SER A 46 -11.25 12.37 -0.52
CA SER A 46 -11.84 11.50 0.52
C SER A 46 -10.86 11.09 1.63
N SER A 47 -9.58 10.95 1.31
CA SER A 47 -8.51 10.67 2.28
C SER A 47 -8.16 11.90 3.13
N GLY A 48 -8.32 13.12 2.58
CA GLY A 48 -8.26 14.36 3.36
C GLY A 48 -9.40 14.46 4.36
N ARG A 49 -10.62 14.06 3.98
CA ARG A 49 -11.79 14.02 4.90
C ARG A 49 -11.57 13.06 6.07
N LEU A 50 -10.99 11.87 5.81
CA LEU A 50 -10.65 10.93 6.88
C LEU A 50 -9.58 11.49 7.84
N ARG A 51 -8.59 12.22 7.31
CA ARG A 51 -7.59 12.90 8.13
C ARG A 51 -8.22 14.01 8.98
N ASP A 52 -9.12 14.78 8.40
CA ASP A 52 -9.74 15.93 9.07
C ASP A 52 -10.84 15.49 10.08
N GLU A 53 -11.54 14.37 9.85
CA GLU A 53 -12.54 13.80 10.78
C GLU A 53 -11.92 12.97 11.92
N PHE A 54 -10.83 12.25 11.67
CA PHE A 54 -10.31 11.26 12.63
C PHE A 54 -8.87 11.53 13.11
N GLY A 55 -8.16 12.52 12.55
CA GLY A 55 -6.82 12.91 12.97
C GLY A 55 -5.69 11.95 12.56
N TYR A 56 -5.97 10.93 11.75
CA TYR A 56 -4.99 9.94 11.30
C TYR A 56 -4.42 10.28 9.91
N LEU A 57 -3.17 9.88 9.66
CA LEU A 57 -2.57 9.99 8.33
C LEU A 57 -3.36 9.12 7.32
N PRO A 58 -3.63 9.62 6.11
CA PRO A 58 -4.45 8.91 5.13
C PRO A 58 -3.79 7.58 4.71
N PRO A 59 -4.41 6.41 4.93
CA PRO A 59 -3.76 5.11 4.70
C PRO A 59 -3.52 4.78 3.21
N GLY A 60 -4.04 5.61 2.30
CA GLY A 60 -4.09 5.34 0.87
C GLY A 60 -2.72 5.13 0.21
N ASP A 61 -1.70 5.88 0.62
CA ASP A 61 -0.36 5.81 0.02
C ASP A 61 0.41 4.56 0.51
N VAL A 62 0.28 4.20 1.80
CA VAL A 62 0.80 2.93 2.33
C VAL A 62 0.11 1.74 1.66
N ARG A 63 -1.22 1.78 1.54
CA ARG A 63 -2.01 0.74 0.86
C ARG A 63 -1.53 0.51 -0.56
N ARG A 64 -1.27 1.58 -1.32
CA ARG A 64 -0.71 1.49 -2.68
C ARG A 64 0.67 0.83 -2.68
N CYS A 65 1.54 1.16 -1.74
CA CYS A 65 2.87 0.53 -1.64
C CYS A 65 2.77 -0.97 -1.34
N LEU A 66 1.85 -1.37 -0.46
CA LEU A 66 1.62 -2.77 -0.12
C LEU A 66 1.11 -3.56 -1.34
N VAL A 67 0.15 -3.01 -2.08
CA VAL A 67 -0.32 -3.64 -3.33
C VAL A 67 0.78 -3.69 -4.40
N ALA A 68 1.61 -2.64 -4.50
CA ALA A 68 2.72 -2.61 -5.47
C ALA A 68 3.79 -3.66 -5.19
N LEU A 69 4.01 -4.04 -3.93
CA LEU A 69 5.04 -5.00 -3.50
C LEU A 69 4.52 -6.43 -3.32
N ALA A 70 3.20 -6.63 -3.24
CA ALA A 70 2.55 -7.94 -3.17
C ALA A 70 2.99 -8.84 -4.34
N SER A 71 3.06 -10.16 -4.13
CA SER A 71 3.26 -11.12 -5.22
C SER A 71 2.09 -11.04 -6.23
N ASP A 72 2.24 -11.52 -7.47
CA ASP A 72 1.15 -11.41 -8.44
C ASP A 72 -0.06 -12.25 -8.01
N GLU A 73 0.18 -13.39 -7.36
CA GLU A 73 -0.86 -14.24 -6.74
C GLU A 73 -1.55 -13.53 -5.56
N ASP A 74 -0.80 -12.85 -4.70
CA ASP A 74 -1.34 -12.17 -3.51
C ASP A 74 -1.92 -10.80 -3.81
N SER A 75 -1.55 -10.17 -4.92
CA SER A 75 -1.92 -8.78 -5.26
C SER A 75 -3.43 -8.60 -5.37
N LEU A 76 -4.13 -9.59 -5.93
CA LEU A 76 -5.58 -9.60 -6.06
C LEU A 76 -6.27 -9.76 -4.70
N LEU A 77 -5.79 -10.66 -3.85
CA LEU A 77 -6.33 -10.88 -2.52
C LEU A 77 -6.09 -9.66 -1.62
N LEU A 78 -4.87 -9.14 -1.60
CA LEU A 78 -4.51 -7.95 -0.83
C LEU A 78 -5.32 -6.74 -1.30
N ARG A 79 -5.50 -6.57 -2.61
CA ARG A 79 -6.36 -5.52 -3.15
C ARG A 79 -7.81 -5.69 -2.68
N GLN A 80 -8.36 -6.89 -2.74
CA GLN A 80 -9.73 -7.17 -2.27
C GLN A 80 -9.88 -6.89 -0.77
N LEU A 81 -8.92 -7.31 0.05
CA LEU A 81 -8.92 -7.04 1.49
C LEU A 81 -8.84 -5.54 1.78
N PHE A 82 -7.93 -4.83 1.10
CA PHE A 82 -7.77 -3.39 1.28
C PHE A 82 -8.92 -2.54 0.71
N GLU A 83 -9.74 -3.11 -0.19
CA GLU A 83 -10.96 -2.47 -0.72
C GLU A 83 -12.22 -2.93 0.02
N TYR A 84 -12.13 -3.96 0.87
CA TYR A 84 -13.27 -4.50 1.59
C TYR A 84 -13.78 -3.49 2.62
N ARG A 85 -15.09 -3.23 2.53
CA ARG A 85 -15.85 -2.47 3.50
C ARG A 85 -16.84 -3.42 4.18
N PHE A 86 -16.82 -3.44 5.50
CA PHE A 86 -17.73 -4.27 6.27
C PHE A 86 -19.19 -3.86 5.98
N ASP A 87 -19.99 -4.81 5.49
CA ASP A 87 -21.42 -4.63 5.20
C ASP A 87 -22.29 -4.88 6.44
N ARG A 88 -21.75 -5.59 7.44
CA ARG A 88 -22.44 -6.03 8.66
C ARG A 88 -21.46 -6.07 9.85
N GLY A 89 -22.02 -5.99 11.06
CA GLY A 89 -21.26 -6.03 12.32
C GLY A 89 -21.53 -4.81 13.20
N LEU A 90 -21.86 -5.06 14.47
CA LEU A 90 -22.05 -4.00 15.47
C LEU A 90 -20.77 -3.16 15.59
N GLY A 91 -20.84 -1.88 15.24
CA GLY A 91 -19.70 -0.95 15.29
C GLY A 91 -18.68 -1.09 14.15
N LEU A 92 -18.86 -2.05 13.23
CA LEU A 92 -17.98 -2.25 12.08
C LEU A 92 -18.65 -1.89 10.76
N ASN A 93 -19.99 -1.78 10.72
CA ASN A 93 -20.72 -1.44 9.50
C ASN A 93 -20.18 -0.13 8.89
N GLY A 94 -19.71 -0.21 7.64
CA GLY A 94 -19.14 0.90 6.91
C GLY A 94 -17.66 1.15 7.16
N HIS A 95 -16.97 0.41 8.04
CA HIS A 95 -15.52 0.54 8.21
C HIS A 95 -14.75 -0.14 7.06
N SER A 96 -13.60 0.43 6.70
CA SER A 96 -12.61 -0.20 5.81
C SER A 96 -11.84 -1.26 6.59
N PHE A 97 -11.57 -2.42 5.98
CA PHE A 97 -10.60 -3.37 6.53
C PHE A 97 -9.16 -2.84 6.41
N GLY A 98 -8.89 -2.13 5.31
CA GLY A 98 -7.61 -1.50 5.00
C GLY A 98 -7.39 -0.14 5.62
#